data_AF-A0A969ZV45-F1
#
_entry.id   AF-A0A969ZV45-F1
#
_cell.length_a   1.000
_cell.length_b   1.000
_cell.length_c   1.000
_cell.angle_alpha   90.00
_cell.angle_beta   90.00
_cell.angle_gamma   90.00
#
_symmetry.space_group_name_H-M   'P 1'
#
loop_
_entity.id
_entity.type
_entity.pdbx_description
1 polymer ?
#
loop_
_entity_poly.entity_id
_entity_poly.type
_entity_poly.pdbx_seq_one_letter_code
_entity_poly.pdbx_strand_id
1 'polypeptide(L)'
;MKVTTSYEQERVNKTKEKSPMENAIIKLLDLEREIDENIDELVDLKRKIMEIINSIESDEYRLVLEMRYLNFKTWEDISESLNYSYRQVHRIHGEALKMVKVS
;
A
#
# COMPACT_ATOMS: atom_id res chain seq x y z
N MET A 1 -61.71 -33.45 34.93
CA MET A 1 -60.80 -33.03 33.84
C MET A 1 -59.46 -32.70 34.50
N LYS A 2 -58.43 -33.56 34.34
CA LYS A 2 -57.05 -33.28 34.79
C LYS A 2 -56.19 -33.26 33.54
N VAL A 3 -55.66 -32.09 33.19
CA VAL A 3 -54.73 -31.92 32.06
C VAL A 3 -53.34 -31.83 32.68
N THR A 4 -52.51 -32.84 32.43
CA THR A 4 -51.10 -32.86 32.82
C THR A 4 -50.27 -32.18 31.74
N THR A 5 -49.60 -31.10 32.09
CA THR A 5 -48.68 -30.36 31.22
C THR A 5 -47.37 -31.14 31.10
N SER A 6 -47.05 -31.59 29.88
CA SER A 6 -45.73 -32.14 29.54
C SER A 6 -44.81 -31.01 29.10
N TYR A 7 -43.73 -30.80 29.86
CA TYR A 7 -42.59 -29.95 29.48
C TYR A 7 -41.44 -30.87 29.03
N GLU A 8 -41.47 -31.31 27.77
CA GLU A 8 -40.34 -32.04 27.18
C GLU A 8 -39.49 -31.12 26.32
N GLN A 9 -38.57 -30.46 27.03
CA GLN A 9 -37.21 -30.05 26.67
C GLN A 9 -36.86 -29.99 25.16
N GLU A 10 -36.90 -28.78 24.58
CA GLU A 10 -36.08 -28.47 23.41
C GLU A 10 -34.60 -28.62 23.76
N ARG A 11 -33.95 -29.67 23.24
CA ARG A 11 -32.48 -29.77 23.25
C ARG A 11 -31.92 -28.80 22.25
N VAL A 12 -31.70 -27.56 22.66
CA VAL A 12 -30.93 -26.60 21.87
C VAL A 12 -29.44 -26.92 22.07
N ASN A 13 -28.91 -27.86 21.29
CA ASN A 13 -27.47 -27.98 21.08
C ASN A 13 -27.02 -26.75 20.28
N LYS A 14 -26.89 -25.62 20.97
CA LYS A 14 -26.17 -24.44 20.49
C LYS A 14 -24.73 -24.58 20.95
N THR A 15 -23.96 -25.42 20.27
CA THR A 15 -22.57 -25.07 20.03
C THR A 15 -22.60 -23.66 19.44
N LYS A 16 -22.11 -22.67 20.19
CA LYS A 16 -21.98 -21.28 19.73
C LYS A 16 -20.93 -21.22 18.63
N GLU A 17 -21.20 -21.81 17.47
CA GLU A 17 -20.48 -21.48 16.26
C GLU A 17 -20.97 -20.10 15.81
N LYS A 18 -20.01 -19.18 15.69
CA LYS A 18 -20.27 -17.82 15.22
C LYS A 18 -21.05 -17.87 13.92
N SER A 19 -22.10 -17.05 13.82
CA SER A 19 -22.94 -17.04 12.61
C SER A 19 -22.11 -16.68 11.37
N PRO A 20 -22.48 -17.12 10.16
CA PRO A 20 -21.79 -16.73 8.93
C PRO A 20 -21.65 -15.21 8.77
N MET A 21 -22.63 -14.45 9.24
CA MET A 21 -22.60 -12.98 9.27
C MET A 21 -21.55 -12.46 10.24
N GLU A 22 -21.43 -13.04 11.44
CA GLU A 22 -20.40 -12.68 12.42
C GLU A 22 -18.99 -12.95 11.88
N ASN A 23 -18.78 -14.09 11.20
CA ASN A 23 -17.49 -14.40 10.57
C ASN A 23 -17.16 -13.43 9.42
N ALA A 24 -18.17 -13.03 8.63
CA ALA A 24 -17.99 -12.03 7.58
C ALA A 24 -17.60 -10.66 8.15
N ILE A 25 -18.21 -10.24 9.27
CA ILE A 25 -17.87 -8.99 9.96
C ILE A 25 -16.44 -9.03 10.51
N ILE A 26 -16.03 -10.15 11.11
CA ILE A 26 -14.65 -10.31 11.60
C ILE A 26 -13.65 -10.17 10.45
N LYS A 27 -13.89 -10.87 9.33
CA LYS A 27 -13.03 -10.78 8.15
C LYS A 27 -12.97 -9.37 7.57
N LEU A 28 -14.08 -8.63 7.58
CA LEU A 28 -14.11 -7.24 7.15
C LEU A 28 -13.19 -6.37 8.02
N LEU A 29 -13.30 -6.49 9.36
CA LEU A 29 -12.46 -5.72 10.28
C LEU A 29 -10.97 -6.06 10.13
N ASP A 30 -10.65 -7.32 9.87
CA ASP A 30 -9.26 -7.73 9.63
C ASP A 30 -8.72 -7.14 8.32
N LEU A 31 -9.53 -7.11 7.25
CA LEU A 31 -9.16 -6.47 5.98
C LEU A 31 -9.01 -4.95 6.11
N GLU A 32 -9.86 -4.29 6.90
CA GLU A 32 -9.73 -2.84 7.17
C GLU A 32 -8.39 -2.54 7.84
N ARG A 33 -7.98 -3.34 8.84
CA ARG A 33 -6.66 -3.20 9.48
C ARG A 33 -5.52 -3.46 8.51
N GLU A 34 -5.63 -4.48 7.67
CA GLU A 34 -4.60 -4.78 6.66
C GLU A 34 -4.45 -3.61 5.67
N ILE A 35 -5.54 -2.96 5.28
CA ILE A 35 -5.49 -1.78 4.42
C ILE A 35 -4.77 -0.62 5.13
N ASP A 36 -5.08 -0.36 6.40
CA ASP A 36 -4.43 0.69 7.18
C ASP A 36 -2.93 0.44 7.33
N GLU A 37 -2.53 -0.79 7.66
CA GLU A 37 -1.12 -1.21 7.74
C GLU A 37 -0.40 -1.02 6.39
N ASN A 38 -1.04 -1.41 5.29
CA ASN A 38 -0.49 -1.21 3.95
C ASN A 38 -0.34 0.29 3.59
N ILE A 39 -1.27 1.15 4.03
CA ILE A 39 -1.17 2.59 3.83
C ILE A 39 0.04 3.14 4.57
N ASP A 40 0.23 2.75 5.83
CA ASP A 40 1.37 3.17 6.64
C ASP A 40 2.70 2.73 6.00
N GLU A 41 2.80 1.47 5.56
CA GLU A 41 3.98 0.96 4.85
C GLU A 41 4.28 1.75 3.57
N LEU A 42 3.26 2.08 2.78
CA LEU A 42 3.42 2.85 1.54
C LEU A 42 3.87 4.30 1.84
N VAL A 43 3.33 4.92 2.88
CA VAL A 43 3.72 6.26 3.32
C VAL A 43 5.18 6.28 3.76
N ASP A 44 5.60 5.29 4.55
CA ASP A 44 6.98 5.21 5.03
C ASP A 44 7.96 4.88 3.91
N LEU A 45 7.59 3.99 2.98
CA LEU A 45 8.39 3.73 1.79
C LEU A 45 8.57 5.00 0.94
N LYS A 46 7.48 5.77 0.74
CA LYS A 46 7.55 7.04 0.00
C LYS A 46 8.47 8.05 0.69
N ARG A 47 8.39 8.16 2.02
CA ARG A 47 9.28 9.01 2.82
C ARG A 47 10.75 8.59 2.66
N LYS A 48 11.05 7.31 2.78
CA LYS A 48 12.41 6.78 2.60
C LYS A 48 12.97 7.09 1.21
N ILE A 49 12.17 6.91 0.15
CA ILE A 49 12.58 7.25 -1.22
C ILE A 49 12.86 8.75 -1.34
N MET A 50 11.96 9.59 -0.80
CA MET A 50 12.12 11.04 -0.81
C MET A 50 13.41 11.49 -0.09
N GLU A 51 13.73 10.92 1.07
CA GLU A 51 14.95 11.23 1.81
C GLU A 51 16.21 10.84 1.03
N ILE A 52 16.22 9.65 0.43
CA ILE A 52 17.33 9.19 -0.40
C ILE A 52 17.54 10.13 -1.58
N ILE A 53 16.47 10.51 -2.29
CA ILE A 53 16.56 11.43 -3.42
C ILE A 53 17.06 12.80 -2.95
N ASN A 54 16.52 13.34 -1.86
CA ASN A 54 16.91 14.65 -1.34
C ASN A 54 18.38 14.74 -0.91
N SER A 55 19.01 13.60 -0.56
CA SER A 55 20.43 13.54 -0.23
C SER A 55 21.38 13.76 -1.42
N ILE A 56 20.88 13.68 -2.66
CA ILE A 56 21.66 13.93 -3.86
C ILE A 56 21.80 15.43 -4.09
N GLU A 57 23.04 15.89 -4.32
CA GLU A 57 23.35 17.31 -4.48
C GLU A 57 22.82 17.93 -5.78
N SER A 58 22.84 17.17 -6.88
CA SER A 58 22.41 17.65 -8.19
C SER A 58 20.88 17.74 -8.29
N ASP A 59 20.36 18.95 -8.48
CA ASP A 59 18.93 19.20 -8.71
C ASP A 59 18.40 18.46 -9.94
N GLU A 60 19.18 18.40 -11.03
CA GLU A 60 18.79 17.68 -12.25
C GLU A 60 18.62 16.18 -11.97
N TYR A 61 19.47 15.61 -11.12
CA TYR A 61 19.41 14.20 -10.76
C TYR A 61 18.23 13.92 -9.85
N ARG A 62 17.99 14.78 -8.86
CA ARG A 62 16.80 14.69 -8.01
C ARG A 62 15.53 14.74 -8.84
N LEU A 63 15.41 15.74 -9.71
CA LEU A 63 14.22 15.94 -10.53
C LEU A 63 13.89 14.70 -11.38
N VAL A 64 14.87 14.11 -12.07
CA VAL A 64 14.64 12.89 -12.87
C VAL A 64 14.22 11.71 -11.99
N LEU A 65 14.83 11.54 -10.81
CA LEU A 65 14.47 10.47 -9.88
C LEU A 65 13.08 10.68 -9.26
N GLU A 66 12.71 11.91 -8.87
CA GLU A 66 11.39 12.23 -8.35
C GLU A 66 10.32 11.98 -9.39
N MET A 67 10.52 12.46 -10.62
CA MET A 67 9.59 12.24 -11.71
C MET A 67 9.39 10.75 -11.99
N ARG A 68 10.47 9.96 -11.92
CA ARG A 68 10.40 8.52 -12.21
C ARG A 68 9.82 7.69 -11.06
N TYR A 69 10.23 7.92 -9.82
CA TYR A 69 9.96 7.03 -8.69
C TYR A 69 8.92 7.54 -7.69
N LEU A 70 8.67 8.85 -7.65
CA LEU A 70 7.64 9.44 -6.78
C LEU A 70 6.38 9.85 -7.55
N ASN A 71 6.55 10.32 -8.79
CA ASN A 71 5.44 10.72 -9.66
C ASN A 71 5.07 9.65 -10.69
N PHE A 72 5.82 8.55 -10.76
CA PHE A 72 5.57 7.41 -11.65
C PHE A 72 5.44 7.77 -13.14
N LYS A 73 6.12 8.84 -13.59
CA LYS A 73 6.10 9.26 -14.99
C LYS A 73 6.82 8.25 -15.89
N THR A 74 6.32 8.11 -17.12
CA THR A 74 7.03 7.36 -18.17
C THR A 74 8.29 8.11 -18.60
N TRP A 75 9.20 7.42 -19.30
CA TRP A 75 10.40 8.09 -19.81
C TRP A 75 10.05 9.15 -20.86
N GLU A 76 9.00 8.88 -21.63
CA GLU A 76 8.41 9.75 -22.63
C GLU A 76 7.87 11.02 -21.97
N ASP A 77 7.06 10.90 -20.91
CA ASP A 77 6.54 12.05 -20.16
C ASP A 77 7.67 12.90 -19.55
N ILE A 78 8.74 12.26 -19.07
CA ILE A 78 9.90 12.96 -18.50
C ILE A 78 10.66 13.70 -19.60
N SER A 79 10.90 13.04 -20.72
CA SER A 79 11.56 13.60 -21.90
C SER A 79 10.83 14.84 -22.39
N GLU A 80 9.51 14.77 -22.50
CA GLU A 80 8.65 15.88 -22.90
C GLU A 80 8.63 17.00 -21.86
N SER A 81 8.42 16.67 -20.57
CA SER A 81 8.36 17.65 -19.48
C SER A 81 9.65 18.46 -19.33
N LEU A 82 10.82 17.83 -19.57
CA LEU A 82 12.13 18.46 -19.46
C LEU A 82 12.66 19.02 -20.79
N ASN A 83 11.93 18.80 -21.88
CA ASN A 83 12.37 19.09 -23.25
C ASN A 83 13.75 18.49 -23.57
N TYR A 84 13.99 17.27 -23.07
CA TYR A 84 15.21 16.50 -23.29
C TYR A 84 14.95 15.39 -24.29
N SER A 85 16.02 14.89 -24.92
CA SER A 85 15.92 13.64 -25.68
C SER A 85 15.82 12.44 -24.73
N TYR A 86 15.19 11.37 -25.18
CA TYR A 86 15.12 10.10 -24.45
C TYR A 86 16.50 9.62 -23.98
N ARG A 87 17.50 9.70 -24.87
CA ARG A 87 18.89 9.32 -24.56
C ARG A 87 19.48 10.18 -23.44
N GLN A 88 19.18 11.48 -23.41
CA GLN A 88 19.66 12.38 -22.37
C GLN A 88 19.02 12.04 -21.02
N VAL A 89 17.72 11.80 -20.97
CA VAL A 89 17.02 11.41 -19.73
C VAL A 89 17.61 10.12 -19.16
N HIS A 90 17.82 9.10 -20.00
CA HIS A 90 18.44 7.84 -19.56
C HIS A 90 19.89 8.00 -19.09
N ARG A 91 20.67 8.88 -19.74
CA ARG A 91 22.04 9.19 -19.29
C ARG A 91 22.02 9.86 -17.92
N ILE A 92 21.18 10.88 -17.74
CA ILE A 92 21.02 11.59 -16.45
C ILE A 92 20.57 10.61 -15.37
N HIS A 93 19.55 9.81 -15.66
CA HIS A 93 19.06 8.77 -14.75
C HIS A 93 20.18 7.79 -14.35
N GLY A 94 20.96 7.30 -15.30
CA GLY A 94 22.08 6.41 -15.03
C GLY A 94 23.16 7.02 -14.14
N GLU A 95 23.50 8.29 -14.35
CA GLU A 95 24.44 9.01 -13.47
C GLU A 95 23.82 9.30 -12.09
N ALA A 96 22.54 9.66 -12.04
CA ALA A 96 21.80 9.89 -10.80
C ALA A 96 21.77 8.64 -9.91
N LEU A 97 21.54 7.46 -10.50
CA LEU A 97 21.53 6.19 -9.76
C LEU A 97 22.89 5.85 -9.14
N LYS A 98 24.02 6.30 -9.70
CA LYS A 98 25.34 6.10 -9.09
C LYS A 98 25.52 6.92 -7.81
N MET A 99 24.75 7.99 -7.64
CA MET A 99 24.78 8.84 -6.44
C MET A 99 23.89 8.31 -5.33
N VAL A 100 22.96 7.40 -5.64
CA VAL A 100 22.05 6.80 -4.67
C VAL A 100 22.82 5.89 -3.70
N LYS A 101 22.70 6.16 -2.40
CA LYS A 101 23.22 5.31 -1.34
C LYS A 101 22.06 4.75 -0.53
N VAL A 102 21.82 3.44 -0.65
CA VAL A 102 20.84 2.74 0.18
C VAL A 102 21.56 2.28 1.45
N SER A 103 21.13 2.82 2.59
CA SER A 103 21.54 2.35 3.92
C SER A 103 20.49 1.42 4.52
#